data_AF-A0A535FDZ1-F1
#
_entry.id   AF-A0A535FDZ1-F1
#
_cell.length_a   1.000
_cell.length_b   1.000
_cell.length_c   1.000
_cell.angle_alpha   90.00
_cell.angle_beta   90.00
_cell.angle_gamma   90.00
#
_symmetry.space_group_name_H-M   'P 1'
#
loop_
_entity.id
_entity.type
_entity.pdbx_description
1 polymer ?
#
loop_
_entity_poly.entity_id
_entity_poly.type
_entity_poly.pdbx_seq_one_letter_code
_entity_poly.pdbx_strand_id
1 'polypeptide(L)'
;MLMVRRALFITQWCVLSKWQRRQWPGYVLRYGVLVVLLVACSGFNQDAKNTIAVSKLHWCGKPSMIFQDEGAVSSKTVTDWAQIQPNLGFTVFLPATLPGDACLVSASGTLHDPIFGSSFTIGYLLPDHSALSLSEAPLRSQNRAFQCSPPTTVTGGNTTKSATAATAKEDAVQLCSGARATTNIVLSARGTTATLEQFFQALEPDVNWIPT
;
A
#
# COMPACT_ATOMS: atom_id res chain seq x y z
N MET A 1 26.23 -39.14 52.94
CA MET A 1 27.21 -38.06 53.19
C MET A 1 26.84 -36.86 52.31
N LEU A 2 26.60 -35.71 52.97
CA LEU A 2 26.60 -34.31 52.50
C LEU A 2 25.81 -33.95 51.22
N MET A 3 24.66 -33.27 51.36
CA MET A 3 24.47 -31.80 51.48
C MET A 3 24.10 -31.19 50.11
N VAL A 4 22.86 -30.80 49.83
CA VAL A 4 22.06 -29.66 50.36
C VAL A 4 22.29 -28.36 49.57
N ARG A 5 21.15 -27.72 49.22
CA ARG A 5 20.88 -26.31 48.82
C ARG A 5 20.84 -25.92 47.34
N ARG A 6 19.59 -25.81 46.83
CA ARG A 6 18.92 -24.63 46.23
C ARG A 6 17.52 -25.13 45.79
N ALA A 7 16.37 -24.95 46.47
CA ALA A 7 15.76 -23.80 47.15
C ALA A 7 15.74 -22.54 46.27
N LEU A 8 14.64 -21.85 45.97
CA LEU A 8 13.22 -22.02 46.27
C LEU A 8 12.55 -20.86 45.48
N PHE A 9 11.80 -21.08 44.39
CA PHE A 9 11.11 -19.97 43.69
C PHE A 9 9.92 -20.45 42.83
N ILE A 10 9.03 -21.30 43.36
CA ILE A 10 7.78 -21.67 42.65
C ILE A 10 6.52 -21.47 43.52
N THR A 11 6.65 -20.96 44.75
CA THR A 11 5.51 -20.86 45.67
C THR A 11 5.34 -19.45 46.20
N GLN A 12 4.91 -18.51 45.36
CA GLN A 12 4.43 -17.21 45.85
C GLN A 12 3.37 -16.54 44.99
N TRP A 13 2.39 -17.30 44.48
CA TRP A 13 1.19 -16.71 43.82
C TRP A 13 -0.13 -17.33 44.29
N CYS A 14 -0.16 -17.99 45.45
CA CYS A 14 -1.38 -18.68 45.93
C CYS A 14 -1.85 -18.30 47.35
N VAL A 15 -1.36 -17.20 47.94
CA VAL A 15 -1.85 -16.72 49.24
C VAL A 15 -2.01 -15.21 49.23
N LEU A 16 -3.05 -14.73 48.55
CA LEU A 16 -3.77 -13.49 48.91
C LEU A 16 -5.19 -13.48 48.31
N SER A 17 -5.75 -14.69 48.12
CA SER A 17 -7.20 -14.88 48.06
C SER A 17 -7.73 -14.87 49.49
N LYS A 18 -8.73 -14.02 49.76
CA LYS A 18 -9.48 -13.88 51.03
C LYS A 18 -8.95 -12.82 51.99
N TRP A 19 -9.06 -11.56 51.59
CA TRP A 19 -9.37 -10.38 52.44
C TRP A 19 -9.39 -9.23 51.43
N GLN A 20 -10.52 -8.85 50.85
CA GLN A 20 -11.33 -7.77 51.40
C GLN A 20 -12.65 -7.74 50.63
N ARG A 21 -13.62 -8.54 51.07
CA ARG A 21 -14.98 -8.59 50.52
C ARG A 21 -15.83 -7.56 51.28
N ARG A 22 -15.68 -6.25 51.00
CA ARG A 22 -16.66 -5.23 51.41
C ARG A 22 -16.34 -3.87 50.78
N GLN A 23 -17.27 -3.42 49.92
CA GLN A 23 -17.33 -2.12 49.25
C GLN A 23 -16.14 -1.93 48.28
N TRP A 24 -16.30 -1.71 46.97
CA TRP A 24 -16.72 -0.48 46.33
C TRP A 24 -17.07 -0.83 44.86
N PRO A 25 -18.34 -0.77 44.40
CA PRO A 25 -18.75 -1.33 43.10
C PRO A 25 -18.58 -0.39 41.89
N GLY A 26 -17.80 0.70 41.98
CA GLY A 26 -17.87 1.78 40.98
C GLY A 26 -16.67 1.97 40.04
N TYR A 27 -15.45 1.59 40.44
CA TYR A 27 -14.24 2.19 39.84
C TYR A 27 -13.43 1.29 38.90
N VAL A 28 -13.61 -0.03 38.95
CA VAL A 28 -12.76 -0.96 38.16
C VAL A 28 -13.23 -1.09 36.70
N LEU A 29 -14.52 -0.83 36.40
CA LEU A 29 -15.05 -0.93 35.03
C LEU A 29 -14.69 0.26 34.12
N ARG A 30 -14.22 1.39 34.67
CA ARG A 30 -13.86 2.57 33.85
C ARG A 30 -12.38 2.64 33.44
N TYR A 31 -11.48 1.96 34.16
CA TYR A 31 -10.04 2.04 33.88
C TYR A 31 -9.47 0.84 33.11
N GLY A 32 -10.16 -0.31 33.10
CA GLY A 32 -9.73 -1.50 32.33
C GLY A 32 -9.86 -1.34 30.81
N VAL A 33 -10.80 -0.53 30.34
CA VAL A 33 -11.02 -0.28 28.89
C VAL A 33 -9.99 0.72 28.33
N LEU A 34 -9.44 1.60 29.16
CA LEU A 34 -8.54 2.65 28.70
C LEU A 34 -7.11 2.15 28.42
N VAL A 35 -6.68 1.06 29.05
CA VAL A 35 -5.31 0.52 28.89
C VAL A 35 -5.20 -0.42 27.69
N VAL A 36 -6.28 -1.11 27.30
CA VAL A 36 -6.28 -1.99 26.12
C VAL A 36 -6.29 -1.21 24.80
N LEU A 37 -6.78 0.04 24.80
CA LEU A 37 -6.79 0.91 23.61
C LEU A 37 -5.42 1.50 23.25
N LEU A 38 -4.43 1.47 24.15
CA LEU A 38 -3.12 2.12 23.90
C LEU A 38 -2.09 1.21 23.23
N VAL A 39 -2.33 -0.10 23.10
CA VAL A 39 -1.37 -1.04 22.49
C VAL A 39 -1.54 -1.17 20.96
N ALA A 40 -2.54 -0.52 20.37
CA ALA A 40 -2.84 -0.66 18.93
C ALA A 40 -2.18 0.39 18.00
N CYS A 41 -1.43 1.36 18.52
CA CYS A 41 -0.84 2.45 17.70
C CYS A 41 0.66 2.31 17.42
N SER A 42 1.31 1.20 17.78
CA SER A 42 2.75 1.01 17.59
C SER A 42 3.06 0.31 16.28
N GLY A 43 2.69 0.90 15.15
CA GLY A 43 2.92 0.22 13.87
C GLY A 43 2.71 1.04 12.62
N PHE A 44 3.05 2.33 12.60
CA PHE A 44 3.40 3.10 11.39
C PHE A 44 3.94 4.48 11.84
N ASN A 45 5.04 4.50 12.61
CA ASN A 45 5.87 5.70 12.68
C ASN A 45 6.82 5.64 11.46
N GLN A 46 6.27 5.88 10.28
CA GLN A 46 7.09 6.49 9.23
C GLN A 46 7.25 7.95 9.65
N ASP A 47 8.50 8.41 9.73
CA ASP A 47 8.86 9.80 9.98
C ASP A 47 7.91 10.77 9.25
N ALA A 48 6.97 11.36 9.99
CA ALA A 48 6.04 12.38 9.49
C ALA A 48 6.74 13.72 9.16
N LYS A 49 8.07 13.71 8.97
CA LYS A 49 8.87 14.91 8.80
C LYS A 49 9.04 15.34 7.35
N ASN A 50 8.76 14.48 6.37
CA ASN A 50 8.92 14.85 4.96
C ASN A 50 7.96 14.07 4.06
N THR A 51 6.67 14.36 4.11
CA THR A 51 5.71 13.93 3.07
C THR A 51 5.29 15.12 2.22
N ILE A 52 5.09 14.89 0.93
CA ILE A 52 4.72 15.91 -0.05
C ILE A 52 3.43 15.47 -0.75
N ALA A 53 2.53 16.43 -0.98
CA ALA A 53 1.31 16.21 -1.75
C ALA A 53 1.66 15.80 -3.19
N VAL A 54 0.91 14.87 -3.78
CA VAL A 54 1.25 14.37 -5.12
C VAL A 54 1.23 15.48 -6.18
N SER A 55 0.37 16.49 -6.06
CA SER A 55 0.37 17.70 -6.91
C SER A 55 1.63 18.56 -6.85
N LYS A 56 2.46 18.38 -5.83
CA LYS A 56 3.71 19.13 -5.63
C LYS A 56 4.96 18.30 -5.96
N LEU A 57 4.79 17.07 -6.44
CA LEU A 57 5.91 16.24 -6.84
C LEU A 57 6.57 16.82 -8.08
N HIS A 58 7.89 16.67 -8.18
CA HIS A 58 8.61 16.97 -9.40
C HIS A 58 8.72 15.71 -10.28
N TRP A 59 9.01 15.90 -11.55
CA TRP A 59 9.37 14.79 -12.44
C TRP A 59 10.81 14.35 -12.15
N CYS A 60 11.08 13.05 -12.12
CA CYS A 60 12.44 12.53 -11.97
C CYS A 60 13.35 12.90 -13.16
N GLY A 61 12.75 13.32 -14.28
CA GLY A 61 13.44 13.70 -15.50
C GLY A 61 12.52 14.55 -16.39
N LYS A 62 12.48 14.23 -17.69
CA LYS A 62 11.57 14.93 -18.61
C LYS A 62 10.12 14.54 -18.29
N PRO A 63 9.19 15.51 -18.25
CA PRO A 63 7.77 15.21 -18.12
C PRO A 63 7.31 14.22 -19.17
N SER A 64 6.70 13.13 -18.72
CA SER A 64 6.21 12.05 -19.58
C SER A 64 4.77 11.75 -19.23
N MET A 65 3.85 12.51 -19.84
CA MET A 65 2.41 12.28 -19.80
C MET A 65 1.92 11.94 -21.21
N ILE A 66 1.57 10.68 -21.47
CA ILE A 66 1.21 10.22 -22.83
C ILE A 66 -0.03 9.34 -22.76
N PHE A 67 -1.13 9.83 -23.34
CA PHE A 67 -2.36 9.06 -23.50
C PHE A 67 -2.68 8.87 -24.96
N GLN A 68 -3.07 7.66 -25.35
CA GLN A 68 -3.50 7.35 -26.70
C GLN A 68 -5.02 7.24 -26.73
N ASP A 69 -5.67 8.09 -27.52
CA ASP A 69 -7.11 8.01 -27.78
C ASP A 69 -7.36 7.17 -29.02
N GLU A 70 -7.91 5.98 -28.81
CA GLU A 70 -8.19 4.96 -29.83
C GLU A 70 -9.67 5.01 -30.30
N GLY A 71 -10.46 5.97 -29.80
CA GLY A 71 -11.86 6.12 -30.15
C GLY A 71 -12.11 6.85 -31.48
N ALA A 72 -11.07 7.47 -32.05
CA ALA A 72 -11.14 8.21 -33.30
C ALA A 72 -10.66 7.35 -34.49
N VAL A 73 -11.11 7.69 -35.71
CA VAL A 73 -10.66 7.08 -36.98
C VAL A 73 -9.13 7.13 -37.19
N SER A 74 -8.43 7.95 -36.42
CA SER A 74 -6.98 7.98 -36.29
C SER A 74 -6.62 8.12 -34.82
N SER A 75 -5.76 7.25 -34.30
CA SER A 75 -5.29 7.34 -32.92
C SER A 75 -4.58 8.67 -32.66
N LYS A 76 -4.96 9.33 -31.56
CA LYS A 76 -4.45 10.67 -31.20
C LYS A 76 -3.74 10.63 -29.86
N THR A 77 -2.58 11.26 -29.78
CA THR A 77 -1.91 11.49 -28.50
C THR A 77 -2.53 12.68 -27.78
N VAL A 78 -2.96 12.48 -26.54
CA VAL A 78 -3.50 13.49 -25.63
C VAL A 78 -2.56 13.62 -24.43
N THR A 79 -2.23 14.84 -24.04
CA THR A 79 -1.32 15.13 -22.92
C THR A 79 -1.92 16.07 -21.88
N ASP A 80 -3.14 16.55 -22.10
CA ASP A 80 -3.85 17.44 -21.19
C ASP A 80 -4.78 16.63 -20.29
N TRP A 81 -4.48 16.59 -18.99
CA TRP A 81 -5.26 15.84 -18.01
C TRP A 81 -6.72 16.29 -17.92
N ALA A 82 -7.00 17.58 -18.15
CA ALA A 82 -8.37 18.09 -18.15
C ALA A 82 -9.22 17.44 -19.27
N GLN A 83 -8.57 16.97 -20.34
CA GLN A 83 -9.22 16.18 -21.40
C GLN A 83 -9.20 14.69 -21.07
N ILE A 84 -8.15 14.18 -20.43
CA ILE A 84 -8.01 12.75 -20.14
C ILE A 84 -9.00 12.30 -19.06
N GLN A 85 -9.04 12.97 -17.91
CA GLN A 85 -9.81 12.57 -16.74
C GLN A 85 -11.30 12.27 -17.04
N PRO A 86 -12.06 13.17 -17.71
CA PRO A 86 -13.47 12.89 -18.00
C PRO A 86 -13.67 11.77 -19.04
N ASN A 87 -12.68 11.48 -19.87
CA ASN A 87 -12.76 10.47 -20.94
C ASN A 87 -12.27 9.08 -20.51
N LEU A 88 -11.76 8.92 -19.29
CA LEU A 88 -11.35 7.61 -18.77
C LEU A 88 -12.56 6.70 -18.51
N GLY A 89 -13.71 7.24 -18.10
CA GLY A 89 -14.90 6.44 -17.80
C GLY A 89 -14.80 5.58 -16.54
N PHE A 90 -13.79 5.81 -15.69
CA PHE A 90 -13.64 5.22 -14.36
C PHE A 90 -12.98 6.22 -13.41
N THR A 91 -13.08 5.98 -12.10
CA THR A 91 -12.48 6.84 -11.07
C THR A 91 -11.03 6.44 -10.84
N VAL A 92 -10.11 7.39 -10.94
CA VAL A 92 -8.68 7.18 -10.69
C VAL A 92 -8.39 7.33 -9.19
N PHE A 93 -7.61 6.40 -8.63
CA PHE A 93 -7.31 6.30 -7.21
C PHE A 93 -5.81 6.42 -6.94
N LEU A 94 -5.39 7.54 -6.38
CA LEU A 94 -3.99 7.87 -6.16
C LEU A 94 -3.69 8.09 -4.68
N PRO A 95 -2.43 7.95 -4.24
CA PRO A 95 -2.04 8.40 -2.91
C PRO A 95 -2.19 9.93 -2.82
N ALA A 96 -2.71 10.45 -1.71
CA ALA A 96 -2.77 11.90 -1.49
C ALA A 96 -1.38 12.51 -1.25
N THR A 97 -0.48 11.73 -0.64
CA THR A 97 0.89 12.15 -0.31
C THR A 97 1.89 11.02 -0.57
N LEU A 98 3.12 11.40 -0.89
CA LEU A 98 4.28 10.51 -1.01
C LEU A 98 5.44 11.03 -0.15
N PRO A 99 6.48 10.23 0.12
CA PRO A 99 7.71 10.71 0.75
C PRO A 99 8.31 11.89 -0.04
N GLY A 100 8.91 12.86 0.66
CA GLY A 100 9.25 14.16 0.07
C GLY A 100 10.34 14.15 -1.00
N ASP A 101 11.20 13.14 -1.02
CA ASP A 101 12.20 12.98 -2.09
C ASP A 101 11.71 12.03 -3.20
N ALA A 102 10.43 11.66 -3.19
CA ALA A 102 9.84 10.93 -4.29
C ALA A 102 9.66 11.83 -5.52
N CYS A 103 9.66 11.22 -6.70
CA CYS A 103 9.44 11.94 -7.95
C CYS A 103 8.59 11.12 -8.92
N LEU A 104 7.91 11.82 -9.82
CA LEU A 104 7.06 11.23 -10.85
C LEU A 104 7.93 10.77 -12.03
N VAL A 105 7.81 9.49 -12.40
CA VAL A 105 8.57 8.89 -13.51
C VAL A 105 7.78 8.98 -14.81
N SER A 106 6.50 8.60 -14.77
CA SER A 106 5.65 8.51 -15.96
C SER A 106 4.18 8.51 -15.57
N ALA A 107 3.36 9.09 -16.42
CA ALA A 107 1.92 8.88 -16.44
C ALA A 107 1.48 8.58 -17.88
N SER A 108 0.72 7.52 -18.08
CA SER A 108 0.31 7.11 -19.42
C SER A 108 -0.95 6.27 -19.40
N GLY A 109 -1.56 6.08 -20.55
CA GLY A 109 -2.74 5.24 -20.65
C GLY A 109 -3.37 5.26 -22.03
N THR A 110 -4.55 4.67 -22.10
CA THR A 110 -5.37 4.64 -23.30
C THR A 110 -6.76 5.20 -23.00
N LEU A 111 -7.37 5.84 -23.99
CA LEU A 111 -8.74 6.32 -23.97
C LEU A 111 -9.50 5.57 -25.06
N HIS A 112 -10.73 5.16 -24.76
CA HIS A 112 -11.66 4.58 -25.73
C HIS A 112 -11.13 3.35 -26.50
N ASP A 113 -10.25 2.54 -25.90
CA ASP A 113 -9.83 1.28 -26.52
C ASP A 113 -11.05 0.35 -26.71
N PRO A 114 -11.36 -0.09 -27.95
CA PRO A 114 -12.56 -0.88 -28.23
C PRO A 114 -12.53 -2.29 -27.60
N ILE A 115 -11.35 -2.80 -27.23
CA ILE A 115 -11.15 -4.13 -26.66
C ILE A 115 -10.98 -4.03 -25.14
N PHE A 116 -10.08 -3.17 -24.67
CA PHE A 116 -9.67 -3.08 -23.27
C PHE A 116 -10.30 -1.93 -22.49
N GLY A 117 -11.01 -1.03 -23.18
CA GLY A 117 -11.49 0.20 -22.59
C GLY A 117 -10.33 1.10 -22.18
N SER A 118 -10.65 2.21 -21.53
CA SER A 118 -9.61 3.13 -21.09
C SER A 118 -8.72 2.50 -20.01
N SER A 119 -7.47 2.93 -19.95
CA SER A 119 -6.50 2.54 -18.93
C SER A 119 -5.70 3.74 -18.46
N PHE A 120 -5.20 3.67 -17.24
CA PHE A 120 -4.35 4.68 -16.64
C PHE A 120 -3.21 3.99 -15.91
N THR A 121 -1.99 4.50 -16.04
CA THR A 121 -0.81 3.97 -15.37
C THR A 121 0.06 5.12 -14.93
N ILE A 122 0.47 5.10 -13.67
CA ILE A 122 1.36 6.10 -13.09
C ILE A 122 2.50 5.40 -12.35
N GLY A 123 3.69 6.02 -12.43
CA GLY A 123 4.91 5.51 -11.83
C GLY A 123 5.63 6.57 -11.03
N TYR A 124 6.11 6.19 -9.85
CA TYR A 124 6.88 7.02 -8.94
C TYR A 124 8.20 6.31 -8.61
N LEU A 125 9.24 7.11 -8.42
CA LEU A 125 10.50 6.67 -7.82
C LEU A 125 10.53 7.18 -6.38
N LEU A 126 10.69 6.26 -5.43
CA LEU A 126 10.75 6.56 -4.01
C LEU A 126 12.21 6.92 -3.58
N PRO A 127 12.41 7.52 -2.40
CA PRO A 127 13.74 7.95 -1.93
C PRO A 127 14.76 6.82 -1.77
N ASP A 128 14.27 5.59 -1.55
CA ASP A 128 15.08 4.37 -1.48
C ASP A 128 15.41 3.79 -2.87
N HIS A 129 15.14 4.55 -3.94
CA HIS A 129 15.24 4.15 -5.34
C HIS A 129 14.35 2.97 -5.72
N SER A 130 13.35 2.62 -4.88
CA SER A 130 12.34 1.66 -5.27
C SER A 130 11.29 2.29 -6.18
N ALA A 131 10.76 1.48 -7.10
CA ALA A 131 9.69 1.90 -8.00
C ALA A 131 8.33 1.54 -7.40
N LEU A 132 7.41 2.49 -7.45
CA LEU A 132 6.00 2.32 -7.14
C LEU A 132 5.21 2.56 -8.43
N SER A 133 4.43 1.59 -8.88
CA SER A 133 3.56 1.75 -10.05
C SER A 133 2.12 1.37 -9.72
N LEU A 134 1.19 2.19 -10.19
CA LEU A 134 -0.24 1.94 -10.14
C LEU A 134 -0.75 1.84 -11.58
N SER A 135 -1.44 0.76 -11.90
CA SER A 135 -2.13 0.56 -13.18
C SER A 135 -3.61 0.35 -12.92
N GLU A 136 -4.44 1.18 -13.51
CA GLU A 136 -5.87 1.28 -13.23
C GLU A 136 -6.68 1.12 -14.52
N ALA A 137 -7.81 0.42 -14.41
CA ALA A 137 -8.72 0.18 -15.52
C ALA A 137 -10.14 -0.07 -15.00
N PRO A 138 -11.17 0.03 -15.86
CA PRO A 138 -12.53 -0.35 -15.50
C PRO A 138 -12.60 -1.78 -14.95
N LEU A 139 -13.36 -1.96 -13.88
CA LEU A 139 -13.57 -3.27 -13.27
C LEU A 139 -14.33 -4.19 -14.22
N ARG A 140 -13.65 -5.21 -14.73
CA ARG A 140 -14.23 -6.27 -15.59
C ARG A 140 -14.48 -7.57 -14.85
N SER A 141 -13.71 -7.83 -13.80
CA SER A 141 -13.82 -9.04 -12.98
C SER A 141 -14.75 -8.79 -11.78
N GLN A 142 -15.47 -9.82 -11.34
CA GLN A 142 -16.22 -9.76 -10.09
C GLN A 142 -15.34 -9.91 -8.85
N ASN A 143 -14.08 -10.34 -9.00
CA ASN A 143 -13.15 -10.42 -7.87
C ASN A 143 -12.66 -9.01 -7.51
N ARG A 144 -13.08 -8.55 -6.33
CA ARG A 144 -12.71 -7.24 -5.78
C ARG A 144 -11.67 -7.33 -4.66
N ALA A 145 -11.36 -8.55 -4.22
CA ALA A 145 -10.48 -8.76 -3.08
C ALA A 145 -9.05 -8.35 -3.42
N PHE A 146 -8.37 -7.75 -2.44
CA PHE A 146 -6.95 -7.45 -2.55
C PHE A 146 -6.14 -8.75 -2.46
N GLN A 147 -5.27 -8.97 -3.44
CA GLN A 147 -4.45 -10.18 -3.54
C GLN A 147 -3.08 -9.81 -4.09
N CYS A 148 -2.02 -10.35 -3.48
CA CYS A 148 -0.66 -10.19 -3.97
C CYS A 148 -0.11 -11.51 -4.51
N SER A 149 0.57 -11.43 -5.64
CA SER A 149 1.39 -12.51 -6.17
C SER A 149 2.71 -12.60 -5.38
N PRO A 150 3.30 -13.79 -5.26
CA PRO A 150 4.60 -13.94 -4.63
C PRO A 150 5.64 -13.05 -5.34
N PRO A 151 6.63 -12.52 -4.59
CA PRO A 151 7.61 -11.61 -5.15
C PRO A 151 8.37 -12.24 -6.31
N THR A 152 8.43 -11.53 -7.43
CA THR A 152 9.27 -11.90 -8.57
C THR A 152 10.63 -11.24 -8.42
N THR A 153 11.67 -12.04 -8.14
CA THR A 153 13.05 -11.60 -8.35
C THR A 153 13.26 -11.43 -9.85
N VAL A 154 13.44 -10.19 -10.29
CA VAL A 154 13.73 -9.87 -11.69
C VAL A 154 15.17 -10.28 -11.97
N THR A 155 15.38 -11.53 -12.40
CA THR A 155 16.64 -11.95 -13.03
C THR A 155 16.39 -12.01 -14.53
N GLY A 156 17.10 -11.19 -15.30
CA GLY A 156 17.01 -11.24 -16.76
C GLY A 156 17.38 -12.63 -17.29
N GLY A 157 16.57 -13.12 -18.24
CA GLY A 157 16.93 -14.23 -19.13
C GLY A 157 16.28 -15.58 -18.83
N ASN A 158 15.43 -16.00 -19.78
CA ASN A 158 15.12 -17.38 -20.19
C ASN A 158 14.86 -18.48 -19.13
N THR A 159 13.60 -18.94 -19.13
CA THR A 159 13.12 -20.33 -18.95
C THR A 159 13.52 -21.15 -17.72
N THR A 160 12.53 -21.92 -17.26
CA THR A 160 12.54 -23.08 -16.35
C THR A 160 12.54 -22.86 -14.83
N LYS A 161 11.43 -23.34 -14.23
CA LYS A 161 11.23 -23.80 -12.84
C LYS A 161 12.53 -24.04 -12.06
N SER A 162 12.65 -23.37 -10.91
CA SER A 162 13.17 -24.05 -9.71
C SER A 162 12.72 -23.35 -8.44
N ALA A 163 12.11 -24.12 -7.55
CA ALA A 163 11.82 -23.72 -6.18
C ALA A 163 13.11 -23.82 -5.36
N THR A 164 13.53 -22.73 -4.73
CA THR A 164 14.49 -22.76 -3.63
C THR A 164 14.19 -21.59 -2.71
N ALA A 165 13.90 -21.89 -1.45
CA ALA A 165 13.65 -20.90 -0.40
C ALA A 165 14.92 -20.06 -0.19
N ALA A 166 14.81 -18.76 -0.46
CA ALA A 166 15.86 -17.79 -0.19
C ALA A 166 15.49 -16.97 1.04
N THR A 167 16.42 -16.97 1.99
CA THR A 167 16.49 -16.22 3.23
C THR A 167 16.22 -14.72 3.01
N ALA A 168 15.29 -14.15 3.78
CA ALA A 168 14.91 -12.74 3.71
C ALA A 168 16.07 -11.80 4.11
N LYS A 169 16.47 -10.89 3.22
CA LYS A 169 16.81 -9.48 3.53
C LYS A 169 16.99 -8.59 2.29
N GLU A 170 16.05 -8.62 1.36
CA GLU A 170 15.88 -7.56 0.37
C GLU A 170 14.41 -7.55 -0.03
N ASP A 171 13.69 -6.45 0.21
CA ASP A 171 12.24 -6.40 -0.04
C ASP A 171 12.00 -6.54 -1.54
N ALA A 172 11.57 -7.73 -1.96
CA ALA A 172 11.33 -8.02 -3.35
C ALA A 172 10.04 -7.34 -3.84
N VAL A 173 10.00 -6.98 -5.13
CA VAL A 173 8.83 -6.34 -5.74
C VAL A 173 7.66 -7.32 -5.74
N GLN A 174 6.54 -6.91 -5.15
CA GLN A 174 5.28 -7.66 -5.18
C GLN A 174 4.31 -7.00 -6.14
N LEU A 175 3.55 -7.83 -6.85
CA LEU A 175 2.44 -7.40 -7.70
C LEU A 175 1.14 -7.71 -6.98
N CYS A 176 0.38 -6.67 -6.63
CA CYS A 176 -0.89 -6.78 -5.95
C CYS A 176 -2.02 -6.22 -6.81
N SER A 177 -3.21 -6.81 -6.73
CA SER A 177 -4.40 -6.36 -7.44
C SER A 177 -5.58 -6.32 -6.50
N GLY A 178 -6.46 -5.33 -6.67
CA GLY A 178 -7.74 -5.25 -5.98
C GLY A 178 -8.66 -4.27 -6.69
N ALA A 179 -9.92 -4.20 -6.28
CA ALA A 179 -10.87 -3.26 -6.85
C ALA A 179 -11.38 -2.24 -5.83
N ARG A 180 -11.52 -0.98 -6.25
CA ARG A 180 -12.21 0.06 -5.50
C ARG A 180 -13.31 0.65 -6.37
N ALA A 181 -14.52 0.73 -5.83
CA ALA A 181 -15.72 1.13 -6.56
C ALA A 181 -15.88 0.36 -7.90
N THR A 182 -15.64 1.02 -9.03
CA THR A 182 -15.72 0.48 -10.40
C THR A 182 -14.36 0.40 -11.08
N THR A 183 -13.27 0.54 -10.33
CA THR A 183 -11.89 0.56 -10.84
C THR A 183 -11.13 -0.64 -10.30
N ASN A 184 -10.51 -1.39 -11.20
CA ASN A 184 -9.49 -2.38 -10.87
C ASN A 184 -8.13 -1.69 -10.82
N ILE A 185 -7.37 -1.92 -9.75
CA ILE A 185 -6.10 -1.28 -9.49
C ILE A 185 -5.06 -2.38 -9.28
N VAL A 186 -4.00 -2.34 -10.08
CA VAL A 186 -2.82 -3.19 -9.96
C VAL A 186 -1.67 -2.33 -9.43
N LEU A 187 -1.17 -2.69 -8.26
CA LEU A 187 -0.09 -2.06 -7.53
C LEU A 187 1.17 -2.91 -7.66
N SER A 188 2.28 -2.30 -8.07
CA SER A 188 3.60 -2.92 -8.06
C SER A 188 4.54 -2.08 -7.22
N ALA A 189 5.04 -2.63 -6.12
CA ALA A 189 6.01 -1.97 -5.23
C ALA A 189 6.77 -3.00 -4.38
N ARG A 190 7.87 -2.55 -3.77
CA ARG A 190 8.57 -3.33 -2.74
C ARG A 190 7.80 -3.25 -1.42
N GLY A 191 7.80 -4.34 -0.67
CA GLY A 191 7.23 -4.38 0.68
C GLY A 191 6.50 -5.68 1.00
N THR A 192 5.90 -5.72 2.18
CA THR A 192 5.05 -6.84 2.62
C THR A 192 3.62 -6.68 2.09
N THR A 193 2.88 -7.77 1.98
CA THR A 193 1.46 -7.75 1.61
C THR A 193 0.64 -6.83 2.52
N ALA A 194 0.90 -6.84 3.84
CA ALA A 194 0.19 -5.99 4.79
C ALA A 194 0.45 -4.49 4.56
N THR A 195 1.69 -4.10 4.28
CA THR A 195 2.03 -2.70 3.98
C THR A 195 1.44 -2.24 2.65
N LEU A 196 1.42 -3.12 1.64
CA LEU A 196 0.85 -2.81 0.33
C LEU A 196 -0.68 -2.75 0.36
N GLU A 197 -1.32 -3.58 1.19
CA GLU A 197 -2.75 -3.50 1.43
C GLU A 197 -3.12 -2.19 2.12
N GLN A 198 -2.37 -1.78 3.16
CA GLN A 198 -2.60 -0.49 3.81
C GLN A 198 -2.42 0.68 2.84
N PHE A 199 -1.39 0.64 1.99
CA PHE A 199 -1.19 1.63 0.94
C PHE A 199 -2.38 1.67 -0.03
N PHE A 200 -2.87 0.51 -0.47
CA PHE A 200 -4.03 0.39 -1.35
C PHE A 200 -5.31 0.97 -0.73
N GLN A 201 -5.54 0.74 0.56
CA GLN A 201 -6.70 1.29 1.27
C GLN A 201 -6.61 2.81 1.46
N ALA A 202 -5.40 3.36 1.55
CA ALA A 202 -5.14 4.79 1.70
C ALA A 202 -5.23 5.57 0.38
N LEU A 203 -5.45 4.92 -0.76
CA LEU A 203 -5.69 5.61 -2.01
C LEU A 203 -6.96 6.47 -1.90
N GLU A 204 -6.96 7.63 -2.54
CA GLU A 204 -8.09 8.55 -2.57
C GLU A 204 -8.55 8.78 -4.01
N PRO A 205 -9.86 8.90 -4.25
CA PRO A 205 -10.37 9.30 -5.55
C PRO A 205 -10.07 10.78 -5.82
N ASP A 206 -10.00 11.17 -7.09
CA ASP A 206 -9.97 12.57 -7.53
C ASP A 206 -8.83 13.42 -6.94
N VAL A 207 -7.72 12.78 -6.59
CA VAL A 207 -6.51 13.47 -6.12
C VAL A 207 -5.91 14.28 -7.28
N ASN A 208 -5.70 15.57 -7.05
CA ASN A 208 -4.92 16.38 -7.98
C ASN A 208 -3.45 15.94 -7.94
N TRP A 209 -2.95 15.40 -9.04
CA TRP A 209 -1.62 14.78 -9.11
C TRP A 209 -0.68 15.45 -10.10
N ILE A 210 -1.17 16.35 -10.95
CA ILE A 210 -0.33 17.03 -11.94
C ILE A 210 0.61 17.97 -11.20
N PRO A 211 1.94 17.83 -11.38
CA PRO A 211 2.90 18.80 -10.90
C PRO A 211 2.61 20.21 -11.42
N THR A 212 2.49 21.19 -10.52
CA THR A 212 2.39 22.62 -10.88
C THR A 212 3.74 23.27 -11.11
#